data_AF-A0A916THJ6-F1
#
_entry.id   AF-A0A916THJ6-F1
#
_cell.length_a   1.000
_cell.length_b   1.000
_cell.length_c   1.000
_cell.angle_alpha   90.00
_cell.angle_beta   90.00
_cell.angle_gamma   90.00
#
_symmetry.space_group_name_H-M   'P 1'
#
loop_
_entity.id
_entity.type
_entity.pdbx_description
1 polymer ?
#
loop_
_entity_poly.entity_id
_entity_poly.type
_entity_poly.pdbx_seq_one_letter_code
_entity_poly.pdbx_strand_id
1 'polypeptide(L)'
;MRQVFLGHAWAVFGGAAVFAATAALAEPHRYELDPEHTTLAFTVHHLGFADTLGVFTDVAGTFTYDMDTQALSDLTVTVQTASIESFNAARDEHVRNPDFLNVAQLPVMTFTADGGTPISETTGTVTGTLTLLGQSRPLTLDVTLNKAGPYPFGHQRFVLGISARTSVKRSDFGMTYAVAGDIVGDQVDVIIETEAMRIED
;
A
#
# COMPACT_ATOMS: atom_id res chain seq x y z
N MET A 1 67.93 -9.19 -58.66
CA MET A 1 68.55 -9.01 -57.34
C MET A 1 67.71 -7.94 -56.63
N ARG A 2 67.03 -8.26 -55.50
CA ARG A 2 66.70 -7.36 -54.36
C ARG A 2 65.99 -6.00 -54.67
N GLN A 3 64.90 -5.51 -54.08
CA GLN A 3 64.13 -5.73 -52.85
C GLN A 3 62.84 -4.86 -52.96
N VAL A 4 61.65 -5.34 -52.59
CA VAL A 4 60.91 -5.17 -51.31
C VAL A 4 60.11 -3.85 -51.16
N PHE A 5 58.78 -4.00 -51.29
CA PHE A 5 57.63 -3.40 -50.58
C PHE A 5 57.68 -1.94 -50.04
N LEU A 6 56.81 -1.07 -50.61
CA LEU A 6 56.28 0.12 -49.95
C LEU A 6 55.05 -0.26 -49.10
N GLY A 7 55.21 -0.30 -47.78
CA GLY A 7 54.09 -0.43 -46.84
C GLY A 7 53.38 0.92 -46.68
N HIS A 8 52.09 0.97 -46.99
CA HIS A 8 51.22 2.10 -46.64
C HIS A 8 50.71 1.90 -45.21
N ALA A 9 51.09 2.79 -44.31
CA ALA A 9 50.56 2.85 -42.96
C ALA A 9 49.14 3.43 -42.99
N TRP A 10 48.14 2.62 -42.64
CA TRP A 10 46.78 3.09 -42.37
C TRP A 10 46.69 3.39 -40.88
N ALA A 11 46.61 4.68 -40.53
CA ALA A 11 46.27 5.09 -39.17
C ALA A 11 44.76 4.89 -38.97
N VAL A 12 44.39 3.86 -38.21
CA VAL A 12 43.01 3.64 -37.76
C VAL A 12 42.77 4.55 -36.56
N PHE A 13 42.11 5.69 -36.78
CA PHE A 13 41.44 6.44 -35.72
C PHE A 13 39.99 5.95 -35.64
N GLY A 14 39.69 5.01 -34.74
CA GLY A 14 38.34 4.54 -34.46
C GLY A 14 37.93 4.97 -33.05
N GLY A 15 37.09 6.00 -32.96
CA GLY A 15 36.73 6.68 -31.72
C GLY A 15 36.02 5.81 -30.68
N ALA A 16 36.29 6.08 -29.41
CA ALA A 16 35.53 5.54 -28.30
C ALA A 16 34.08 6.09 -28.36
N ALA A 17 33.11 5.21 -28.61
CA ALA A 17 31.71 5.54 -28.45
C ALA A 17 31.40 5.67 -26.96
N VAL A 18 31.26 6.91 -26.48
CA VAL A 18 30.73 7.18 -25.14
C VAL A 18 29.22 6.96 -25.23
N PHE A 19 28.74 5.81 -24.76
CA PHE A 19 27.33 5.62 -24.48
C PHE A 19 26.98 6.48 -23.28
N ALA A 20 26.35 7.63 -23.51
CA ALA A 20 25.71 8.39 -22.46
C ALA A 20 24.53 7.53 -21.96
N ALA A 21 24.62 7.01 -20.73
CA ALA A 21 23.47 6.43 -20.06
C ALA A 21 22.45 7.55 -19.86
N THR A 22 21.37 7.53 -20.63
CA THR A 22 20.18 8.32 -20.33
C THR A 22 19.66 7.82 -19.00
N ALA A 23 19.81 8.61 -17.94
CA ALA A 23 19.04 8.40 -16.73
C ALA A 23 17.57 8.39 -17.15
N ALA A 24 16.85 7.30 -16.86
CA ALA A 24 15.40 7.29 -17.01
C ALA A 24 14.87 8.47 -16.20
N LEU A 25 14.14 9.36 -16.86
CA LEU A 25 13.46 10.44 -16.16
C LEU A 25 12.35 9.77 -15.35
N ALA A 26 12.41 9.93 -14.02
CA ALA A 26 11.32 9.52 -13.15
C ALA A 26 10.02 10.18 -13.65
N GLU A 27 9.01 9.36 -13.97
CA GLU A 27 7.65 9.82 -14.30
C GLU A 27 6.69 9.38 -13.18
N PRO A 28 6.76 10.02 -12.00
CA PRO A 28 5.82 9.74 -10.93
C PRO A 28 4.41 10.13 -11.37
N HIS A 29 3.46 9.24 -11.11
CA HIS A 29 2.04 9.48 -11.38
C HIS A 29 1.23 9.46 -10.08
N ARG A 30 0.19 10.27 -10.01
CA ARG A 30 -0.76 10.26 -8.90
C ARG A 30 -1.84 9.21 -9.15
N TYR A 31 -2.17 8.47 -8.10
CA TYR A 31 -3.20 7.45 -8.08
C TYR A 31 -4.22 7.75 -6.99
N GLU A 32 -5.46 7.35 -7.23
CA GLU A 32 -6.58 7.36 -6.28
C GLU A 32 -7.15 5.95 -6.17
N LEU A 33 -7.42 5.50 -4.94
CA LEU A 33 -8.07 4.21 -4.72
C LEU A 33 -9.47 4.20 -5.32
N ASP A 34 -9.81 3.12 -6.02
CA ASP A 34 -11.16 2.95 -6.55
C ASP A 34 -12.10 2.46 -5.43
N PRO A 35 -13.07 3.28 -4.99
CA PRO A 35 -13.97 2.90 -3.90
C PRO A 35 -14.80 1.64 -4.20
N GLU A 36 -15.05 1.30 -5.47
CA GLU A 36 -15.80 0.09 -5.84
C GLU A 36 -14.93 -1.17 -5.81
N HIS A 37 -13.60 -1.01 -5.84
CA HIS A 37 -12.63 -2.09 -5.91
C HIS A 37 -11.60 -2.03 -4.77
N THR A 38 -11.94 -1.39 -3.65
CA THR A 38 -11.14 -1.37 -2.41
C THR A 38 -11.84 -2.16 -1.31
N THR A 39 -11.11 -3.06 -0.69
CA THR A 39 -11.52 -3.80 0.51
C THR A 39 -10.44 -3.67 1.58
N LEU A 40 -10.82 -3.18 2.76
CA LEU A 40 -10.03 -3.30 3.99
C LEU A 40 -10.77 -4.27 4.91
N ALA A 41 -10.26 -5.50 4.98
CA ALA A 41 -10.76 -6.55 5.84
C ALA A 41 -9.81 -6.80 7.01
N PHE A 42 -10.35 -7.36 8.09
CA PHE A 42 -9.55 -7.80 9.21
C PHE A 42 -10.12 -9.05 9.86
N THR A 43 -9.26 -9.77 10.57
CA THR A 43 -9.63 -10.88 11.43
C THR A 43 -9.13 -10.64 12.84
N VAL A 44 -9.94 -11.01 13.83
CA VAL A 44 -9.56 -10.97 15.25
C VAL A 44 -10.03 -12.22 15.95
N HIS A 45 -9.15 -12.81 16.75
CA HIS A 45 -9.45 -14.05 17.44
C HIS A 45 -10.51 -13.86 18.54
N HIS A 46 -11.37 -14.85 18.75
CA HIS A 46 -12.39 -14.81 19.79
C HIS A 46 -12.37 -16.08 20.65
N LEU A 47 -11.98 -15.91 21.92
CA LEU A 47 -12.02 -16.93 22.98
C LEU A 47 -11.32 -18.27 22.67
N GLY A 48 -10.30 -18.30 21.82
CA GLY A 48 -9.62 -19.57 21.48
C GLY A 48 -10.34 -20.40 20.41
N PHE A 49 -11.52 -19.98 19.93
CA PHE A 49 -12.37 -20.82 19.09
C PHE A 49 -12.19 -20.56 17.60
N ALA A 50 -12.35 -19.31 17.17
CA ALA A 50 -12.33 -18.93 15.78
C ALA A 50 -12.08 -17.43 15.63
N ASP A 51 -11.70 -17.03 14.43
CA ASP A 51 -11.56 -15.63 14.08
C ASP A 51 -12.91 -15.03 13.68
N THR A 52 -13.15 -13.82 14.17
CA THR A 52 -14.21 -12.95 13.67
C THR A 52 -13.67 -12.13 12.51
N LEU A 53 -14.37 -12.19 11.38
CA LEU A 53 -14.10 -11.36 10.20
C LEU A 53 -14.89 -10.05 10.29
N GLY A 54 -14.26 -8.95 9.87
CA GLY A 54 -14.93 -7.68 9.61
C GLY A 54 -14.29 -6.93 8.45
N VAL A 55 -14.98 -5.91 7.96
CA VAL A 55 -14.52 -5.01 6.89
C VAL A 55 -14.84 -3.56 7.23
N PHE A 56 -14.09 -2.63 6.64
CA PHE A 56 -14.50 -1.23 6.54
C PHE A 56 -14.89 -0.94 5.09
N THR A 57 -16.11 -0.43 4.90
CA THR A 57 -16.69 -0.17 3.58
C THR A 57 -16.48 1.25 3.04
N ASP A 58 -16.00 2.19 3.87
CA ASP A 58 -15.70 3.56 3.48
C ASP A 58 -14.19 3.82 3.66
N VAL A 59 -13.46 3.54 2.58
CA VAL A 59 -12.01 3.67 2.48
C VAL A 59 -11.70 4.55 1.28
N ALA A 60 -10.90 5.58 1.50
CA ALA A 60 -10.39 6.45 0.45
C ALA A 60 -8.87 6.58 0.57
N GLY A 61 -8.19 6.80 -0.55
CA GLY A 61 -6.76 7.05 -0.49
C GLY A 61 -6.18 7.57 -1.79
N THR A 62 -5.04 8.23 -1.66
CA THR A 62 -4.25 8.71 -2.79
C THR A 62 -2.76 8.52 -2.52
N PHE A 63 -1.97 8.36 -3.56
CA PHE A 63 -0.52 8.30 -3.47
C PHE A 63 0.12 8.69 -4.79
N THR A 64 1.42 8.98 -4.75
CA THR A 64 2.25 9.17 -5.94
C THR A 64 3.19 7.98 -6.08
N TYR A 65 3.25 7.38 -7.26
CA TYR A 65 4.12 6.23 -7.52
C TYR A 65 4.78 6.33 -8.90
N ASP A 66 6.08 6.07 -8.93
CA ASP A 66 6.88 5.89 -10.14
C ASP A 66 7.13 4.39 -10.35
N MET A 67 6.65 3.86 -11.47
CA MET A 67 6.75 2.44 -11.81
C MET A 67 8.18 2.00 -12.13
N ASP A 68 9.02 2.89 -12.66
CA ASP A 68 10.38 2.57 -13.11
C ASP A 68 11.36 2.59 -11.95
N THR A 69 11.22 3.58 -11.06
CA THR A 69 12.09 3.72 -9.88
C THR A 69 11.52 3.06 -8.62
N GLN A 70 10.24 2.68 -8.65
CA GLN A 70 9.48 2.16 -7.50
C GLN A 70 9.41 3.15 -6.32
N ALA A 71 9.60 4.44 -6.60
CA ALA A 71 9.49 5.48 -5.61
C ALA A 71 8.01 5.74 -5.28
N LEU A 72 7.67 5.64 -3.99
CA LEU A 72 6.37 5.97 -3.41
C LEU A 72 6.50 7.26 -2.60
N SER A 73 5.57 8.20 -2.79
CA SER A 73 5.44 9.40 -1.94
C SER A 73 3.98 9.76 -1.72
N ASP A 74 3.73 10.65 -0.75
CA ASP A 74 2.42 11.25 -0.51
C ASP A 74 1.27 10.25 -0.28
N LEU A 75 1.57 9.03 0.20
CA LEU A 75 0.54 8.04 0.49
C LEU A 75 -0.29 8.52 1.66
N THR A 76 -1.59 8.65 1.43
CA THR A 76 -2.60 8.92 2.46
C THR A 76 -3.78 7.99 2.23
N VAL A 77 -4.16 7.25 3.27
CA VAL A 77 -5.38 6.43 3.32
C VAL A 77 -6.21 6.92 4.50
N THR A 78 -7.51 7.08 4.28
CA THR A 78 -8.50 7.51 5.26
C THR A 78 -9.62 6.49 5.31
N VAL A 79 -10.04 6.11 6.51
CA VAL A 79 -11.12 5.16 6.75
C VAL A 79 -12.11 5.78 7.72
N GLN A 80 -13.40 5.78 7.36
CA GLN A 80 -14.46 6.16 8.29
C GLN A 80 -14.75 4.98 9.21
N THR A 81 -14.39 5.08 10.49
CA THR A 81 -14.46 3.94 11.42
C THR A 81 -15.90 3.48 11.70
N ALA A 82 -16.89 4.34 11.44
CA ALA A 82 -18.30 3.98 11.50
C ALA A 82 -18.73 2.96 10.42
N SER A 83 -17.98 2.86 9.31
CA SER A 83 -18.28 1.94 8.19
C SER A 83 -17.90 0.48 8.48
N ILE A 84 -17.61 0.15 9.74
CA ILE A 84 -17.35 -1.22 10.19
C ILE A 84 -18.57 -2.09 9.92
N GLU A 85 -18.34 -3.24 9.29
CA GLU A 85 -19.31 -4.30 9.09
C GLU A 85 -18.69 -5.64 9.47
N SER A 86 -19.31 -6.33 10.42
CA SER A 86 -18.96 -7.70 10.80
C SER A 86 -20.11 -8.68 10.52
N PHE A 87 -21.11 -8.24 9.77
CA PHE A 87 -22.32 -9.00 9.46
C PHE A 87 -23.14 -9.38 10.72
N ASN A 88 -23.00 -8.58 11.79
CA ASN A 88 -23.77 -8.70 13.02
C ASN A 88 -24.01 -7.32 13.61
N ALA A 89 -25.22 -6.79 13.41
CA ALA A 89 -25.56 -5.41 13.77
C ALA A 89 -25.32 -5.08 15.26
N ALA A 90 -25.54 -6.03 16.19
CA ALA A 90 -25.31 -5.79 17.61
C ALA A 90 -23.82 -5.69 17.94
N ARG A 91 -22.99 -6.50 17.28
CA ARG A 91 -21.53 -6.40 17.40
C ARG A 91 -21.01 -5.14 16.74
N ASP A 92 -21.53 -4.76 15.57
CA ASP A 92 -21.12 -3.54 14.87
C ASP A 92 -21.42 -2.30 15.71
N GLU A 93 -22.60 -2.26 16.35
CA GLU A 93 -22.95 -1.22 17.31
C GLU A 93 -21.96 -1.17 18.50
N HIS A 94 -21.58 -2.32 19.05
CA HIS A 94 -20.63 -2.36 20.16
C HIS A 94 -19.21 -1.94 19.73
N VAL A 95 -18.75 -2.37 18.56
CA VAL A 95 -17.44 -2.01 18.02
C VAL A 95 -17.34 -0.52 17.70
N ARG A 96 -18.45 0.15 17.41
CA ARG A 96 -18.48 1.61 17.21
C ARG A 96 -18.36 2.42 18.52
N ASN A 97 -18.65 1.79 19.66
CA ASN A 97 -18.70 2.47 20.96
C ASN A 97 -17.30 2.71 21.58
N PRO A 98 -17.22 3.47 22.71
CA PRO A 98 -15.95 3.81 23.36
C PRO A 98 -15.11 2.64 23.90
N ASP A 99 -15.70 1.45 24.04
CA ASP A 99 -14.95 0.23 24.36
C ASP A 99 -13.98 -0.17 23.22
N PHE A 100 -14.30 0.24 21.99
CA PHE A 100 -13.58 -0.09 20.77
C PHE A 100 -13.19 1.16 19.97
N LEU A 101 -13.88 1.47 18.87
CA LEU A 101 -13.47 2.51 17.90
C LEU A 101 -13.89 3.93 18.29
N ASN A 102 -14.76 4.11 19.28
CA ASN A 102 -15.23 5.41 19.74
C ASN A 102 -15.60 6.37 18.59
N VAL A 103 -16.38 5.88 17.62
CA VAL A 103 -16.57 6.57 16.33
C VAL A 103 -17.27 7.92 16.49
N ALA A 104 -18.01 8.11 17.57
CA ALA A 104 -18.67 9.38 17.88
C ALA A 104 -17.68 10.52 18.20
N GLN A 105 -16.48 10.20 18.72
CA GLN A 105 -15.46 11.18 19.07
C GLN A 105 -14.27 11.14 18.10
N LEU A 106 -13.94 9.96 17.57
CA LEU A 106 -12.75 9.69 16.77
C LEU A 106 -13.16 8.94 15.49
N PRO A 107 -13.90 9.60 14.58
CA PRO A 107 -14.57 8.94 13.45
C PRO A 107 -13.61 8.48 12.34
N VAL A 108 -12.35 8.93 12.36
CA VAL A 108 -11.40 8.73 11.26
C VAL A 108 -10.17 7.99 11.73
N MET A 109 -9.81 6.95 10.97
CA MET A 109 -8.50 6.30 11.00
C MET A 109 -7.71 6.72 9.76
N THR A 110 -6.44 7.07 9.92
CA THR A 110 -5.58 7.48 8.80
C THR A 110 -4.27 6.73 8.78
N PHE A 111 -3.79 6.35 7.59
CA PHE A 111 -2.43 5.87 7.39
C PHE A 111 -1.70 6.77 6.40
N THR A 112 -0.51 7.22 6.75
CA THR A 112 0.33 8.06 5.88
C THR A 112 1.74 7.52 5.74
N ALA A 113 2.32 7.56 4.54
CA ALA A 113 3.70 7.17 4.31
C ALA A 113 4.33 8.01 3.19
N ASP A 114 5.66 8.12 3.20
CA ASP A 114 6.43 8.88 2.20
C ASP A 114 7.58 8.04 1.62
N GLY A 115 7.35 6.74 1.48
CA GLY A 115 8.36 5.82 0.97
C GLY A 115 7.97 4.36 1.11
N GLY A 116 8.58 3.53 0.28
CA GLY A 116 8.53 2.07 0.35
C GLY A 116 9.94 1.49 0.25
N THR A 117 10.12 0.26 0.72
CA THR A 117 11.33 -0.53 0.53
C THR A 117 11.00 -1.68 -0.43
N PRO A 118 11.39 -1.58 -1.70
CA PRO A 118 11.22 -2.70 -2.61
C PRO A 118 12.03 -3.92 -2.20
N ILE A 119 11.43 -5.09 -2.35
CA ILE A 119 12.06 -6.40 -2.16
C ILE A 119 12.25 -7.10 -3.51
N SER A 120 11.33 -6.88 -4.45
CA SER A 120 11.42 -7.35 -5.84
C SER A 120 10.73 -6.38 -6.79
N GLU A 121 10.59 -6.74 -8.06
CA GLU A 121 9.85 -5.92 -9.06
C GLU A 121 8.37 -5.71 -8.70
N THR A 122 7.77 -6.62 -7.92
CA THR A 122 6.34 -6.59 -7.60
C THR A 122 6.04 -6.70 -6.11
N THR A 123 7.06 -6.77 -5.24
CA THR A 123 6.86 -6.88 -3.80
C THR A 123 7.76 -5.92 -3.04
N GLY A 124 7.29 -5.47 -1.87
CA GLY A 124 8.04 -4.60 -0.99
C GLY A 124 7.31 -4.36 0.31
N THR A 125 7.84 -3.45 1.11
CA THR A 125 7.18 -2.98 2.33
C THR A 125 6.94 -1.48 2.29
N VAL A 126 5.86 -1.04 2.93
CA VAL A 126 5.57 0.39 3.14
C VAL A 126 5.46 0.63 4.63
N THR A 127 6.41 1.36 5.20
CA THR A 127 6.35 1.76 6.61
C THR A 127 5.85 3.19 6.70
N GLY A 128 4.73 3.37 7.40
CA GLY A 128 4.10 4.66 7.59
C GLY A 128 3.65 4.86 9.03
N THR A 129 2.81 5.87 9.22
CA THR A 129 2.17 6.17 10.51
C THR A 129 0.69 5.86 10.42
N LEU A 130 0.22 4.92 11.23
CA LEU A 130 -1.20 4.70 11.49
C LEU A 130 -1.62 5.63 12.64
N THR A 131 -2.66 6.42 12.41
CA THR A 131 -3.36 7.18 13.45
C THR A 131 -4.76 6.60 13.63
N LEU A 132 -5.04 6.12 14.84
CA LEU A 132 -6.31 5.51 15.23
C LEU A 132 -6.58 5.88 16.69
N LEU A 133 -7.83 6.23 17.02
CA LEU A 133 -8.21 6.65 18.38
C LEU A 133 -7.33 7.79 18.94
N GLY A 134 -6.88 8.70 18.06
CA GLY A 134 -6.00 9.81 18.43
C GLY A 134 -4.56 9.41 18.80
N GLN A 135 -4.19 8.13 18.66
CA GLN A 135 -2.84 7.64 18.87
C GLN A 135 -2.16 7.39 17.51
N SER A 136 -0.93 7.86 17.35
CA SER A 136 -0.13 7.64 16.14
C SER A 136 1.01 6.66 16.41
N ARG A 137 1.10 5.60 15.61
CA ARG A 137 2.11 4.53 15.74
C ARG A 137 2.68 4.17 14.36
N PRO A 138 3.94 3.75 14.30
CA PRO A 138 4.48 3.19 13.06
C PRO A 138 3.76 1.88 12.72
N LEU A 139 3.48 1.67 11.45
CA LEU A 139 2.91 0.43 10.93
C LEU A 139 3.58 0.10 9.59
N THR A 140 3.94 -1.17 9.41
CA THR A 140 4.52 -1.67 8.17
C THR A 140 3.51 -2.55 7.45
N LEU A 141 3.30 -2.27 6.17
CA LEU A 141 2.49 -3.07 5.26
C LEU A 141 3.43 -3.89 4.38
N ASP A 142 3.17 -5.19 4.26
CA ASP A 142 3.73 -6.01 3.19
C ASP A 142 2.85 -5.82 1.95
N VAL A 143 3.43 -5.40 0.84
CA VAL A 143 2.68 -4.97 -0.36
C VAL A 143 3.09 -5.79 -1.57
N THR A 144 2.11 -6.17 -2.38
CA THR A 144 2.28 -6.82 -3.68
C THR A 144 1.57 -6.01 -4.76
N LEU A 145 2.29 -5.66 -5.82
CA LEU A 145 1.74 -5.15 -7.07
C LEU A 145 1.34 -6.35 -7.94
N ASN A 146 0.04 -6.62 -8.03
CA ASN A 146 -0.49 -7.76 -8.78
C ASN A 146 -0.49 -7.51 -10.28
N LYS A 147 -0.82 -6.27 -10.68
CA LYS A 147 -0.93 -5.87 -12.08
C LYS A 147 -0.84 -4.35 -12.22
N ALA A 148 -0.23 -3.89 -13.30
CA ALA A 148 -0.26 -2.50 -13.73
C ALA A 148 -0.65 -2.45 -15.22
N GLY A 149 -1.60 -1.60 -15.60
CA GLY A 149 -1.98 -1.45 -17.01
C GLY A 149 -3.33 -0.76 -17.23
N PRO A 150 -3.72 -0.51 -18.49
CA PRO A 150 -5.03 0.06 -18.81
C PRO A 150 -6.16 -0.90 -18.39
N TYR A 151 -7.20 -0.35 -17.77
CA TYR A 151 -8.37 -1.13 -17.39
C TYR A 151 -9.09 -1.67 -18.64
N PRO A 152 -9.51 -2.95 -18.66
CA PRO A 152 -9.95 -3.61 -19.89
C PRO A 152 -11.31 -3.14 -20.44
N PHE A 153 -12.09 -2.43 -19.64
CA PHE A 153 -13.42 -1.92 -19.99
C PHE A 153 -13.69 -0.57 -19.28
N GLY A 154 -14.85 0.03 -19.50
CA GLY A 154 -15.26 1.25 -18.80
C GLY A 154 -14.35 2.45 -19.07
N HIS A 155 -13.77 3.04 -18.02
CA HIS A 155 -12.96 4.26 -18.09
C HIS A 155 -11.62 4.08 -18.80
N GLN A 156 -11.12 2.85 -18.96
CA GLN A 156 -9.83 2.51 -19.61
C GLN A 156 -8.57 3.20 -19.05
N ARG A 157 -8.70 4.01 -17.99
CA ARG A 157 -7.56 4.58 -17.22
C ARG A 157 -6.54 3.50 -16.84
N PHE A 158 -5.31 3.93 -16.66
CA PHE A 158 -4.24 3.08 -16.12
C PHE A 158 -4.53 2.75 -14.65
N VAL A 159 -4.45 1.48 -14.28
CA VAL A 159 -4.82 0.96 -12.95
C VAL A 159 -3.67 0.12 -12.38
N LEU A 160 -3.46 0.24 -11.07
CA LEU A 160 -2.65 -0.66 -10.27
C LEU A 160 -3.56 -1.55 -9.43
N GLY A 161 -3.42 -2.88 -9.55
CA GLY A 161 -4.02 -3.85 -8.64
C GLY A 161 -3.02 -4.19 -7.54
N ILE A 162 -3.38 -3.95 -6.28
CA ILE A 162 -2.47 -4.00 -5.13
C ILE A 162 -3.08 -4.85 -4.02
N SER A 163 -2.30 -5.78 -3.47
CA SER A 163 -2.61 -6.47 -2.22
C SER A 163 -1.68 -5.95 -1.13
N ALA A 164 -2.19 -5.74 0.08
CA ALA A 164 -1.36 -5.48 1.25
C ALA A 164 -1.80 -6.27 2.48
N ARG A 165 -0.85 -6.58 3.36
CA ARG A 165 -1.04 -7.33 4.60
C ARG A 165 -0.30 -6.67 5.74
N THR A 166 -0.86 -6.76 6.95
CA THR A 166 -0.19 -6.36 8.19
C THR A 166 -0.91 -6.95 9.39
N SER A 167 -0.39 -6.70 10.59
CA SER A 167 -1.11 -6.93 11.84
C SER A 167 -0.92 -5.75 12.79
N VAL A 168 -1.94 -5.48 13.58
CA VAL A 168 -2.00 -4.35 14.52
C VAL A 168 -2.38 -4.87 15.89
N LYS A 169 -1.71 -4.40 16.94
CA LYS A 169 -2.19 -4.57 18.31
C LYS A 169 -3.16 -3.46 18.64
N ARG A 170 -4.43 -3.81 18.86
CA ARG A 170 -5.46 -2.80 19.13
C ARG A 170 -5.22 -2.08 20.48
N SER A 171 -4.57 -2.75 21.43
CA SER A 171 -4.17 -2.13 22.70
C SER A 171 -3.16 -0.99 22.56
N ASP A 172 -2.33 -0.96 21.51
CA ASP A 172 -1.35 0.13 21.27
C ASP A 172 -2.02 1.49 20.99
N PHE A 173 -3.32 1.45 20.65
CA PHE A 173 -4.19 2.60 20.38
C PHE A 173 -5.22 2.83 21.51
N GLY A 174 -5.11 2.13 22.63
CA GLY A 174 -6.01 2.26 23.79
C GLY A 174 -7.25 1.36 23.76
N MET A 175 -7.40 0.52 22.74
CA MET A 175 -8.54 -0.39 22.58
C MET A 175 -8.36 -1.66 23.44
N THR A 176 -8.57 -1.54 24.75
CA THR A 176 -8.20 -2.59 25.73
C THR A 176 -9.35 -3.49 26.19
N TYR A 177 -10.60 -3.15 25.85
CA TYR A 177 -11.77 -3.94 26.22
C TYR A 177 -11.62 -5.41 25.79
N ALA A 178 -11.90 -6.37 26.68
CA ALA A 178 -11.86 -7.81 26.43
C ALA A 178 -10.50 -8.39 25.97
N VAL A 179 -9.41 -7.63 26.02
CA VAL A 179 -8.05 -8.17 25.80
C VAL A 179 -7.66 -9.11 26.94
N ALA A 180 -7.97 -8.74 28.18
CA ALA A 180 -7.68 -9.56 29.35
C ALA A 180 -8.46 -10.88 29.29
N GLY A 181 -7.74 -11.99 29.52
CA GLY A 181 -8.32 -13.34 29.41
C GLY A 181 -8.49 -13.83 27.97
N ASP A 182 -7.94 -13.12 26.97
CA ASP A 182 -7.99 -13.47 25.55
C ASP A 182 -9.41 -13.70 25.03
N ILE A 183 -10.35 -12.88 25.52
CA ILE A 183 -11.76 -12.96 25.13
C ILE A 183 -11.92 -12.46 23.70
N VAL A 184 -11.34 -11.29 23.41
CA VAL A 184 -11.16 -10.76 22.06
C VAL A 184 -9.67 -10.47 21.89
N GLY A 185 -9.05 -11.10 20.89
CA GLY A 185 -7.62 -11.03 20.65
C GLY A 185 -7.08 -9.59 20.59
N ASP A 186 -5.85 -9.40 21.05
CA ASP A 186 -5.18 -8.09 20.96
C ASP A 186 -4.60 -7.83 19.57
N GLN A 187 -4.09 -8.89 18.92
CA GLN A 187 -3.64 -8.82 17.55
C GLN A 187 -4.84 -8.88 16.59
N VAL A 188 -4.87 -7.95 15.65
CA VAL A 188 -5.82 -7.86 14.55
C VAL A 188 -5.03 -7.99 13.27
N ASP A 189 -5.30 -9.04 12.49
CA ASP A 189 -4.66 -9.22 11.19
C ASP A 189 -5.46 -8.48 10.12
N VAL A 190 -4.78 -7.80 9.21
CA VAL A 190 -5.38 -6.90 8.23
C VAL A 190 -5.05 -7.35 6.82
N ILE A 191 -6.08 -7.34 5.97
CA ILE A 191 -6.06 -7.73 4.58
C ILE A 191 -6.59 -6.56 3.77
N ILE A 192 -5.76 -6.02 2.88
CA ILE A 192 -6.15 -4.96 1.95
C ILE A 192 -6.05 -5.52 0.54
N GLU A 193 -7.11 -5.33 -0.23
CA GLU A 193 -7.15 -5.59 -1.68
C GLU A 193 -7.70 -4.34 -2.33
N THR A 194 -6.98 -3.77 -3.29
CA THR A 194 -7.41 -2.53 -3.93
C THR A 194 -7.01 -2.42 -5.38
N GLU A 195 -7.86 -1.80 -6.18
CA GLU A 195 -7.45 -1.15 -7.42
C GLU A 195 -7.20 0.35 -7.17
N ALA A 196 -6.23 0.93 -7.86
CA ALA A 196 -5.93 2.36 -7.80
C ALA A 196 -5.82 2.93 -9.22
N MET A 197 -6.65 3.91 -9.53
CA MET A 197 -6.72 4.55 -10.84
C MET A 197 -5.74 5.72 -10.92
N ARG A 198 -4.96 5.78 -12.00
CA ARG A 198 -4.10 6.93 -12.29
C ARG A 198 -4.95 8.18 -12.55
N ILE A 199 -4.72 9.26 -11.81
CA ILE A 199 -5.31 10.58 -12.03
C ILE A 199 -4.65 11.19 -13.28
N GLU A 200 -5.48 11.58 -14.24
CA GLU A 200 -5.03 12.32 -15.41
C GLU A 200 -5.05 13.81 -15.04
N ASP A 201 -3.97 14.52 -15.39
CA ASP A 201 -3.86 15.98 -15.24
C ASP A 201 -4.75 16.74 -16.24
#